data_AF-J9ENA5-F1
#
_entry.id   AF-J9ENA5-F1
#
_cell.length_a   1.000
_cell.length_b   1.000
_cell.length_c   1.000
_cell.angle_alpha   90.00
_cell.angle_beta   90.00
_cell.angle_gamma   90.00
#
_symmetry.space_group_name_H-M   'P 1'
#
loop_
_entity.id
_entity.type
_entity.pdbx_description
1 polymer ?
#
loop_
_entity_poly.entity_id
_entity_poly.type
_entity_poly.pdbx_seq_one_letter_code
_entity_poly.pdbx_strand_id
1 'polypeptide(L)'
;MTTKVKAVAYRLTGGSKTVYSADYEEKILLFNNFKKQIEKLMGLMVTLVTDNLVTELKQKISRDTVDSGMNKFEKVGQAIYKYSSQIENDSSAAVLKTAKEIFDNAGQKHRSFRTDMLENVQKSMKEWIEVTIMRK
;
A
#
# COMPACT_ATOMS: atom_id res chain seq x y z
N MET A 1 20.60 -4.98 36.06
CA MET A 1 22.09 -5.03 36.22
C MET A 1 22.83 -5.39 34.92
N THR A 2 22.24 -6.16 34.01
CA THR A 2 22.87 -6.64 32.76
C THR A 2 23.22 -5.55 31.73
N THR A 3 22.47 -4.46 31.65
CA THR A 3 22.73 -3.33 30.74
C THR A 3 23.97 -2.51 31.13
N LYS A 4 24.20 -2.31 32.43
CA LYS A 4 25.37 -1.57 32.94
C LYS A 4 26.68 -2.31 32.65
N VAL A 5 26.68 -3.64 32.71
CA VAL A 5 27.87 -4.48 32.47
C VAL A 5 28.30 -4.43 30.99
N LYS A 6 27.34 -4.44 30.04
CA LYS A 6 27.65 -4.35 28.60
C LYS A 6 28.25 -2.98 28.22
N ALA A 7 27.78 -1.90 28.82
CA ALA A 7 28.28 -0.55 28.54
C ALA A 7 29.72 -0.34 29.06
N VAL A 8 30.09 -0.96 30.17
CA VAL A 8 31.45 -0.89 30.74
C VAL A 8 32.44 -1.68 29.90
N ALA A 9 32.08 -2.90 29.46
CA ALA A 9 32.96 -3.73 28.62
C ALA A 9 33.26 -3.08 27.25
N TYR A 10 32.31 -2.36 26.66
CA TYR A 10 32.47 -1.72 25.34
C TYR A 10 33.31 -0.43 25.39
N ARG A 11 33.37 0.26 26.54
CA ARG A 11 34.25 1.43 26.73
C ARG A 11 35.71 1.03 26.93
N LEU A 12 35.97 -0.17 27.45
CA LEU A 12 37.32 -0.71 27.64
C LEU A 12 38.01 -1.08 26.32
N THR A 13 37.25 -1.28 25.23
CA THR A 13 37.77 -1.61 23.89
C THR A 13 37.98 -0.39 22.99
N GLY A 14 38.06 0.83 23.54
CA GLY A 14 38.47 2.04 22.81
C GLY A 14 37.44 2.64 21.85
N GLY A 15 36.21 2.13 21.81
CA GLY A 15 35.13 2.71 21.01
C GLY A 15 34.32 3.70 21.83
N SER A 16 34.39 5.00 21.50
CA SER A 16 33.47 5.99 22.06
C SER A 16 32.09 5.82 21.41
N LYS A 17 31.27 4.91 21.93
CA LYS A 17 29.85 4.88 21.59
C LYS A 17 29.14 5.94 22.43
N THR A 18 28.50 6.91 21.78
CA THR A 18 27.57 7.82 22.45
C THR A 18 26.51 6.98 23.15
N VAL A 19 26.52 6.95 24.48
CA VAL A 19 25.53 6.24 25.30
C VAL A 19 24.43 7.24 25.61
N TYR A 20 23.25 7.03 25.04
CA TYR A 20 22.08 7.84 25.36
C TYR A 20 21.45 7.38 26.68
N SER A 21 20.59 8.21 27.27
CA SER A 21 19.85 7.79 28.48
C SER A 21 18.98 6.57 28.17
N ALA A 22 18.74 5.72 29.18
CA ALA A 22 17.87 4.55 29.03
C ALA A 22 16.46 4.94 28.55
N ASP A 23 15.93 6.06 29.04
CA ASP A 23 14.65 6.65 28.59
C ASP A 23 14.68 7.03 27.10
N TYR A 24 15.79 7.59 26.61
CA TYR A 24 15.93 7.89 25.19
C TYR A 24 16.01 6.62 24.33
N GLU A 25 16.80 5.63 24.76
CA GLU A 25 16.95 4.36 24.04
C GLU A 25 15.59 3.62 23.95
N GLU A 26 14.81 3.62 25.02
CA GLU A 26 13.46 3.04 25.06
C GLU A 26 12.51 3.74 24.09
N LYS A 27 12.47 5.07 24.10
CA LYS A 27 11.63 5.87 23.19
C LYS A 27 12.00 5.67 21.72
N ILE A 28 13.30 5.61 21.42
CA ILE A 28 13.77 5.34 20.05
C ILE A 28 13.41 3.92 19.60
N LEU A 29 13.51 2.93 20.48
CA LEU A 29 13.12 1.56 20.16
C LEU A 29 11.62 1.45 19.88
N LEU A 30 10.78 2.09 20.70
CA LEU A 30 9.33 2.18 20.48
C LEU A 30 9.01 2.86 19.13
N PHE A 31 9.63 4.00 18.85
CA PHE A 31 9.46 4.71 17.59
C PHE A 31 9.84 3.85 16.38
N ASN A 32 10.98 3.17 16.42
CA ASN A 32 11.44 2.31 15.33
C ASN A 32 10.50 1.11 15.09
N ASN A 33 9.94 0.54 16.16
CA ASN A 33 8.95 -0.53 16.03
C ASN A 33 7.65 -0.02 15.41
N PHE A 34 7.16 1.14 15.84
CA PHE A 34 5.97 1.76 15.27
C PHE A 34 6.18 2.09 13.78
N LYS A 35 7.32 2.69 13.42
CA LYS A 35 7.70 2.95 12.03
C LYS A 35 7.61 1.69 11.16
N LYS A 36 8.21 0.57 11.60
CA LYS A 36 8.15 -0.70 10.86
C LYS A 36 6.72 -1.22 10.66
N GLN A 37 5.85 -1.02 11.66
CA GLN A 37 4.45 -1.41 11.55
C GLN A 37 3.71 -0.57 10.51
N ILE A 38 3.95 0.75 10.46
CA ILE A 38 3.38 1.64 9.45
C ILE A 38 3.87 1.27 8.04
N GLU A 39 5.18 1.02 7.87
CA GLU A 39 5.73 0.56 6.59
C GLU A 39 5.07 -0.74 6.10
N LYS A 40 4.84 -1.68 7.01
CA LYS A 40 4.14 -2.94 6.70
C LYS A 40 2.67 -2.69 6.34
N LEU A 41 1.98 -1.82 7.06
CA LEU A 41 0.59 -1.46 6.78
C LEU A 41 0.44 -0.82 5.40
N MET A 42 1.34 0.11 5.04
CA MET A 42 1.37 0.73 3.71
C MET A 42 1.55 -0.32 2.61
N GLY A 43 2.44 -1.30 2.81
CA GLY A 43 2.63 -2.39 1.85
C GLY A 43 1.36 -3.23 1.66
N LEU A 44 0.71 -3.64 2.76
CA LEU A 44 -0.53 -4.41 2.72
C LEU A 44 -1.67 -3.64 2.04
N MET A 45 -1.78 -2.34 2.33
CA MET A 45 -2.78 -1.46 1.73
C MET A 45 -2.65 -1.44 0.21
N VAL A 46 -1.45 -1.20 -0.30
CA VAL A 46 -1.16 -1.21 -1.75
C VAL A 46 -1.57 -2.52 -2.39
N THR A 47 -1.23 -3.67 -1.78
CA THR A 47 -1.59 -5.00 -2.28
C THR A 47 -3.11 -5.20 -2.30
N LEU A 48 -3.85 -4.71 -1.29
CA LEU A 48 -5.30 -4.87 -1.20
C LEU A 48 -6.07 -4.04 -2.24
N VAL A 49 -5.60 -2.81 -2.51
CA VAL A 49 -6.30 -1.89 -3.42
C VAL A 49 -5.87 -2.01 -4.88
N THR A 50 -4.87 -2.86 -5.15
CA THR A 50 -4.27 -3.00 -6.48
C THR A 50 -4.55 -4.39 -7.05
N ASP A 51 -5.42 -4.44 -8.06
CA ASP A 51 -5.91 -5.69 -8.64
C ASP A 51 -4.91 -6.44 -9.56
N ASN A 52 -3.72 -5.90 -9.78
CA ASN A 52 -2.79 -6.43 -10.78
C ASN A 52 -1.34 -6.25 -10.31
N LEU A 53 -0.57 -7.35 -10.34
CA LEU A 53 0.86 -7.39 -10.05
C LEU A 53 1.67 -6.33 -10.83
N VAL A 54 1.28 -6.02 -12.08
CA VAL A 54 1.90 -4.97 -12.90
C VAL A 54 1.62 -3.58 -12.32
N THR A 55 0.42 -3.33 -11.81
CA THR A 55 0.08 -2.06 -11.16
C THR A 55 0.78 -1.96 -9.81
N GLU A 56 0.92 -3.08 -9.07
CA GLU A 56 1.66 -3.14 -7.81
C GLU A 56 3.16 -2.92 -8.01
N LEU A 57 3.76 -3.54 -9.03
CA LEU A 57 5.16 -3.35 -9.43
C LEU A 57 5.41 -1.92 -9.93
N LYS A 58 4.51 -1.37 -10.75
CA LYS A 58 4.65 0.01 -11.22
C LYS A 58 4.49 1.04 -10.08
N GLN A 59 3.63 0.80 -9.09
CA GLN A 59 3.56 1.65 -7.89
C GLN A 59 4.77 1.51 -6.97
N LYS A 60 5.39 0.31 -6.90
CA LYS A 60 6.65 0.11 -6.18
C LYS A 60 7.84 0.79 -6.87
N ILE A 61 7.80 0.95 -8.20
CA ILE A 61 8.92 1.44 -9.01
C ILE A 61 8.78 2.92 -9.43
N SER A 62 7.57 3.41 -9.68
CA SER A 62 7.30 4.74 -10.23
C SER A 62 6.38 5.56 -9.31
N ARG A 63 6.76 6.80 -9.03
CA ARG A 63 6.07 7.75 -8.13
C ARG A 63 4.94 8.52 -8.81
N ASP A 64 4.71 8.31 -10.10
CA ASP A 64 3.68 9.02 -10.86
C ASP A 64 2.49 8.12 -11.19
N THR A 65 1.31 8.75 -11.18
CA THR A 65 -0.03 8.20 -11.44
C THR A 65 -0.01 7.22 -12.62
N VAL A 66 -0.01 5.93 -12.30
CA VAL A 66 -0.06 4.86 -13.29
C VAL A 66 -1.49 4.78 -13.81
N ASP A 67 -1.67 5.09 -15.09
CA ASP A 67 -2.89 4.76 -15.82
C ASP A 67 -3.09 3.24 -15.75
N SER A 68 -4.01 2.82 -14.88
CA SER A 68 -4.23 1.41 -14.65
C SER A 68 -5.12 0.88 -15.74
N GLY A 69 -4.60 -0.06 -16.52
CA GLY A 69 -5.43 -0.91 -17.36
C GLY A 69 -6.59 -1.53 -16.57
N MET A 70 -7.51 -2.15 -17.29
CA MET A 70 -8.79 -2.57 -16.72
C MET A 70 -8.67 -3.34 -15.40
N ASN A 71 -9.44 -2.94 -14.40
CA ASN A 71 -9.52 -3.64 -13.12
C ASN A 71 -10.33 -4.94 -13.24
N LYS A 72 -10.39 -5.74 -12.16
CA LYS A 72 -11.05 -7.05 -12.21
C LYS A 72 -12.55 -6.96 -12.54
N PHE A 73 -13.24 -5.91 -12.09
CA PHE A 73 -14.66 -5.71 -12.36
C PHE A 73 -14.89 -5.37 -13.83
N GLU A 74 -14.12 -4.44 -14.38
CA GLU A 74 -14.18 -4.05 -15.79
C GLU A 74 -13.86 -5.25 -16.70
N LYS A 75 -12.88 -6.09 -16.32
CA LYS A 75 -12.55 -7.32 -17.06
C LYS A 75 -13.72 -8.29 -17.11
N VAL A 76 -14.41 -8.50 -15.99
CA VAL A 76 -15.62 -9.33 -15.93
C VAL A 76 -16.74 -8.73 -16.77
N GLY A 77 -16.96 -7.41 -16.66
CA GLY A 77 -17.95 -6.69 -17.46
C GLY A 77 -17.72 -6.87 -18.96
N GLN A 78 -16.48 -6.71 -19.44
CA GLN A 78 -16.16 -6.94 -20.86
C GLN A 78 -16.30 -8.40 -21.29
N ALA A 79 -15.95 -9.36 -20.43
CA ALA A 79 -16.15 -10.78 -20.74
C ALA A 79 -17.64 -11.09 -20.93
N ILE A 80 -18.48 -10.64 -20.01
CA ILE A 80 -19.94 -10.81 -20.07
C ILE A 80 -20.53 -10.12 -21.30
N TYR A 81 -20.09 -8.90 -21.60
CA TYR A 81 -20.52 -8.19 -22.80
C TYR A 81 -20.16 -8.94 -24.08
N LYS A 82 -18.95 -9.51 -24.16
CA LYS A 82 -18.54 -10.34 -25.29
C LYS A 82 -19.47 -11.55 -25.46
N TYR A 83 -19.81 -12.25 -24.37
CA TYR A 83 -20.78 -13.34 -24.42
C TYR A 83 -22.17 -12.89 -24.88
N SER A 84 -22.61 -11.68 -24.50
CA SER A 84 -23.90 -11.13 -24.95
C SER A 84 -24.04 -11.03 -26.47
N SER A 85 -22.93 -10.79 -27.18
CA SER A 85 -22.91 -10.72 -28.65
C SER A 85 -22.92 -12.08 -29.35
N GLN A 86 -22.79 -13.17 -28.60
CA GLN A 86 -22.67 -14.53 -29.12
C GLN A 86 -23.92 -15.38 -28.87
N ILE A 87 -24.91 -14.85 -28.16
CA ILE A 87 -26.15 -15.56 -27.85
C ILE A 87 -27.29 -15.06 -28.73
N GLU A 88 -28.09 -16.00 -29.25
CA GLU A 88 -29.20 -15.71 -30.15
C GLU A 88 -30.43 -15.15 -29.43
N ASN A 89 -30.55 -15.39 -28.12
CA ASN A 89 -31.68 -14.91 -27.33
C ASN A 89 -31.49 -13.43 -26.97
N ASP A 90 -32.26 -12.56 -27.61
CA ASP A 90 -32.22 -11.11 -27.42
C ASP A 90 -32.47 -10.66 -25.97
N SER A 91 -33.37 -11.35 -25.25
CA SER A 91 -33.68 -11.02 -23.85
C SER A 91 -32.47 -11.30 -22.95
N SER A 92 -31.85 -12.47 -23.09
CA SER A 92 -30.63 -12.84 -22.37
C SER A 92 -29.46 -11.92 -22.77
N ALA A 93 -29.34 -11.56 -24.05
CA ALA A 93 -28.31 -10.63 -24.52
C ALA A 93 -28.46 -9.25 -23.87
N ALA A 94 -29.69 -8.75 -23.75
CA ALA A 94 -29.97 -7.49 -23.07
C ALA A 94 -29.57 -7.54 -21.59
N VAL A 95 -29.90 -8.62 -20.87
CA VAL A 95 -29.50 -8.78 -19.46
C VAL A 95 -27.98 -8.75 -19.29
N LEU A 96 -27.23 -9.44 -20.16
CA LEU A 96 -25.77 -9.44 -20.10
C LEU A 96 -25.17 -8.06 -20.44
N LYS A 97 -25.79 -7.29 -21.34
CA LYS A 97 -25.41 -5.90 -21.59
C LYS A 97 -25.63 -5.02 -20.37
N THR A 98 -26.77 -5.13 -19.67
CA THR A 98 -27.01 -4.41 -18.41
C THR A 98 -26.03 -4.85 -17.31
N ALA A 99 -25.69 -6.14 -17.23
CA ALA A 99 -24.70 -6.62 -16.28
C ALA A 99 -23.33 -5.97 -16.49
N LYS A 100 -22.91 -5.72 -17.74
CA LYS A 100 -21.68 -4.96 -18.03
C LYS A 100 -21.69 -3.59 -17.36
N GLU A 101 -22.78 -2.84 -17.46
CA GLU A 101 -22.89 -1.50 -16.86
C GLU A 101 -22.73 -1.53 -15.34
N ILE A 102 -23.27 -2.56 -14.67
CA ILE A 102 -23.09 -2.78 -13.23
C ILE A 102 -21.60 -3.01 -12.90
N PHE A 103 -20.91 -3.84 -13.69
CA PHE A 103 -19.49 -4.10 -13.51
C PHE A 103 -18.60 -2.89 -13.82
N ASP A 104 -18.95 -2.10 -14.83
CA ASP A 104 -18.24 -0.86 -15.16
C ASP A 104 -18.39 0.16 -14.01
N ASN A 105 -19.59 0.31 -13.44
CA ASN A 105 -19.82 1.14 -12.26
C ASN A 105 -19.04 0.65 -11.03
N ALA A 106 -19.00 -0.66 -10.78
CA ALA A 106 -18.18 -1.24 -9.71
C ALA A 106 -16.68 -0.97 -9.95
N GLY A 107 -16.24 -1.07 -11.21
CA GLY A 107 -14.88 -0.74 -11.61
C GLY A 107 -14.51 0.72 -11.35
N GLN A 108 -15.38 1.67 -11.69
CA GLN A 108 -15.17 3.09 -11.39
C GLN A 108 -15.06 3.34 -9.89
N LYS A 109 -15.98 2.79 -9.08
CA LYS A 109 -15.92 2.89 -7.62
C LYS A 109 -14.62 2.32 -7.05
N HIS A 110 -14.16 1.19 -7.59
CA HIS A 110 -12.89 0.59 -7.20
C HIS A 110 -11.69 1.50 -7.54
N ARG A 111 -11.69 2.14 -8.73
CA ARG A 111 -10.65 3.11 -9.11
C ARG A 111 -10.63 4.29 -8.14
N SER A 112 -11.79 4.88 -7.82
CA SER A 112 -11.89 5.98 -6.86
C SER A 112 -11.38 5.58 -5.48
N PHE A 113 -11.83 4.44 -4.95
CA PHE A 113 -11.38 3.93 -3.66
C PHE A 113 -9.86 3.72 -3.62
N ARG A 114 -9.30 3.13 -4.68
CA ARG A 114 -7.85 2.97 -4.80
C ARG A 114 -7.14 4.32 -4.76
N THR A 115 -7.57 5.28 -5.56
CA THR A 115 -6.97 6.62 -5.59
C THR A 115 -7.01 7.27 -4.21
N ASP A 116 -8.16 7.26 -3.54
CA ASP A 116 -8.30 7.83 -2.19
C ASP A 116 -7.35 7.18 -1.18
N MET A 117 -7.22 5.85 -1.21
CA MET A 117 -6.31 5.13 -0.30
C MET A 117 -4.84 5.47 -0.54
N LEU A 118 -4.43 5.63 -1.80
CA LEU A 118 -3.05 5.96 -2.16
C LEU A 118 -2.73 7.43 -1.83
N GLU A 119 -3.61 8.36 -2.20
CA GLU A 119 -3.38 9.80 -2.09
C GLU A 119 -3.59 10.33 -0.67
N ASN A 120 -4.58 9.84 0.07
CA ASN A 120 -4.93 10.38 1.38
C ASN A 120 -4.38 9.55 2.55
N VAL A 121 -4.11 8.26 2.34
CA VAL A 121 -3.63 7.40 3.43
C VAL A 121 -2.17 7.02 3.26
N GLN A 122 -1.82 6.37 2.15
CA GLN A 122 -0.44 5.93 1.93
C GLN A 122 0.53 7.12 1.84
N LYS A 123 0.18 8.17 1.08
CA LYS A 123 1.01 9.36 0.94
C LYS A 123 1.27 10.04 2.29
N SER A 124 0.24 10.27 3.10
CA SER A 124 0.39 10.89 4.41
C SER A 124 1.24 10.06 5.37
N MET A 125 1.08 8.72 5.37
CA MET A 125 1.95 7.83 6.15
C MET A 125 3.41 7.90 5.69
N LYS A 126 3.63 7.97 4.37
CA LYS A 126 4.97 8.10 3.79
C LYS A 126 5.63 9.43 4.16
N GLU A 127 4.91 10.54 4.00
CA GLU A 127 5.39 11.88 4.38
C GLU A 127 5.73 11.94 5.87
N TRP A 128 4.91 11.33 6.74
CA TRP A 128 5.22 11.25 8.17
C TRP A 128 6.55 10.53 8.44
N ILE A 129 6.81 9.40 7.76
CA ILE A 129 8.09 8.67 7.88
C ILE A 129 9.25 9.54 7.38
N GLU A 130 9.11 10.18 6.22
CA GLU A 130 10.17 10.95 5.56
C GLU A 130 10.49 12.26 6.30
N VAL A 131 9.48 13.01 6.75
CA VAL A 131 9.66 14.26 7.53
C VAL A 131 10.32 13.99 8.87
N THR A 132 10.03 12.85 9.50
CA THR A 132 10.69 12.46 10.75
C THR A 132 12.18 12.13 10.55
N ILE A 133 12.60 11.79 9.33
CA ILE A 133 14.00 11.54 8.96
C ILE A 133 14.74 12.86 8.70
N MET A 134 14.07 13.89 8.16
CA MET A 134 14.67 15.18 7.78
C MET A 134 14.84 16.19 8.94
N ARG A 135 14.29 15.91 10.13
CA ARG A 135 14.48 16.75 11.34
C ARG A 135 15.52 16.20 12.33
N LYS A 136 16.33 15.23 11.92
CA LYS A 136 17.56 14.83 12.63
C LYS A 136 18.77 15.47 11.98
#